data_AF-A0A0H5NEC4-F1
#
_entry.id   AF-A0A0H5NEC4-F1
#
_cell.length_a   1.000
_cell.length_b   1.000
_cell.length_c   1.000
_cell.angle_alpha   90.00
_cell.angle_beta   90.00
_cell.angle_gamma   90.00
#
_symmetry.space_group_name_H-M   'P 1'
#
loop_
_entity.id
_entity.type
_entity.pdbx_description
1 polymer ?
#
loop_
_entity_poly.entity_id
_entity_poly.type
_entity_poly.pdbx_seq_one_letter_code
_entity_poly.pdbx_strand_id
1 'polypeptide(L)'
;MLTVVALVVYTLTVARLTRLITTDKLTAPLRDAVLARRGGESAVTFLMFCPWCMSVWVAAALALPAAWAAGVPWWWAPGLALAASQVTGLLARGDLE
;
A
#
# COMPACT_ATOMS: atom_id res chain seq x y z
N MET A 1 -22.29 -11.28 3.73
CA MET A 1 -22.04 -10.64 2.42
C MET A 1 -21.17 -9.39 2.52
N LEU A 2 -21.29 -8.56 3.56
CA LEU A 2 -20.47 -7.35 3.73
C LEU A 2 -18.95 -7.61 3.88
N THR A 3 -18.56 -8.73 4.51
CA THR A 3 -17.15 -9.08 4.79
C THR A 3 -16.29 -9.19 3.52
N VAL A 4 -16.72 -9.97 2.53
CA VAL A 4 -15.95 -10.17 1.29
C VAL A 4 -15.81 -8.86 0.53
N VAL A 5 -16.91 -8.09 0.42
CA VAL A 5 -16.90 -6.76 -0.21
C VAL A 5 -15.92 -5.83 0.52
N ALA A 6 -15.93 -5.80 1.85
CA ALA A 6 -15.02 -4.96 2.63
C ALA A 6 -13.54 -5.34 2.42
N LEU A 7 -13.21 -6.63 2.37
CA LEU A 7 -11.83 -7.09 2.12
C LEU A 7 -11.36 -6.82 0.68
N VAL A 8 -12.24 -6.93 -0.30
CA VAL A 8 -11.96 -6.56 -1.70
C VAL A 8 -11.74 -5.05 -1.82
N VAL A 9 -12.62 -4.23 -1.23
CA VAL A 9 -12.45 -2.77 -1.23
C VAL A 9 -11.16 -2.38 -0.52
N TYR A 10 -10.84 -3.02 0.60
CA TYR A 10 -9.58 -2.83 1.32
C TYR A 10 -8.36 -3.10 0.42
N THR A 11 -8.28 -4.27 -0.20
CA THR A 11 -7.17 -4.65 -1.08
C THR A 11 -7.02 -3.70 -2.28
N LEU A 12 -8.13 -3.33 -2.93
CA LEU A 12 -8.11 -2.37 -4.04
C LEU A 12 -7.71 -0.96 -3.59
N THR A 13 -8.10 -0.55 -2.39
CA THR A 13 -7.70 0.74 -1.82
C THR A 13 -6.20 0.77 -1.54
N VAL A 14 -5.65 -0.32 -0.97
CA VAL A 14 -4.20 -0.48 -0.77
C VAL A 14 -3.46 -0.38 -2.10
N ALA A 15 -3.95 -1.07 -3.14
CA ALA A 15 -3.35 -1.03 -4.47
C ALA A 15 -3.34 0.39 -5.07
N ARG A 16 -4.48 1.10 -5.00
CA ARG A 16 -4.59 2.46 -5.53
C ARG A 16 -3.74 3.47 -4.79
N LEU A 17 -3.71 3.42 -3.46
CA LEU A 17 -2.88 4.31 -2.64
C LEU A 17 -1.39 4.04 -2.86
N THR A 18 -1.01 2.77 -2.98
CA THR A 18 0.38 2.40 -3.29
C THR A 18 0.81 3.03 -4.62
N ARG A 19 0.01 2.84 -5.69
CA ARG A 19 0.27 3.43 -7.02
C ARG A 19 0.30 4.96 -6.98
N LEU A 20 -0.60 5.58 -6.19
CA LEU A 20 -0.64 7.03 -5.99
C LEU A 20 0.67 7.54 -5.39
N ILE A 21 1.24 6.83 -4.42
CA ILE A 21 2.48 7.25 -3.76
C ILE A 21 3.70 6.98 -4.66
N THR A 22 3.76 5.82 -5.32
CA THR A 22 5.00 5.36 -5.96
C THR A 22 5.16 5.79 -7.41
N THR A 23 4.07 5.98 -8.15
CA THR A 23 4.13 6.08 -9.61
C THR A 23 3.36 7.28 -10.14
N ASP A 24 2.23 7.62 -9.52
CA ASP A 24 1.34 8.66 -10.04
C ASP A 24 1.99 10.05 -10.12
N LYS A 25 1.69 10.77 -11.20
CA LYS A 25 2.23 12.11 -11.45
C LYS A 25 1.80 13.11 -10.38
N LEU A 26 0.65 12.90 -9.74
CA LEU A 26 0.15 13.81 -8.73
C LEU A 26 1.10 13.92 -7.51
N THR A 27 1.78 12.85 -7.16
CA THR A 27 2.76 12.82 -6.05
C THR A 27 4.21 12.99 -6.51
N ALA A 28 4.45 13.20 -7.82
CA ALA A 28 5.78 13.48 -8.36
C ALA A 28 6.50 14.64 -7.64
N PRO A 29 5.89 15.84 -7.43
CA PRO A 29 6.60 16.93 -6.76
C PRO A 29 6.96 16.59 -5.30
N LEU A 30 6.16 15.75 -4.64
CA LEU A 30 6.48 15.27 -3.28
C LEU A 30 7.67 14.31 -3.30
N ARG A 31 7.71 13.37 -4.24
CA ARG A 31 8.80 12.41 -4.41
C ARG A 31 10.11 13.12 -4.78
N ASP A 32 10.06 14.09 -5.67
CA ASP A 32 11.23 14.90 -6.06
C ASP A 32 11.74 15.73 -4.88
N ALA A 33 10.84 16.32 -4.08
CA ALA A 33 11.22 17.04 -2.88
C ALA A 33 11.86 16.12 -1.82
N VAL A 34 11.38 14.88 -1.68
CA VAL A 34 11.98 13.89 -0.78
C VAL A 34 13.35 13.45 -1.29
N LEU A 35 13.48 13.18 -2.59
CA LEU A 35 14.75 12.84 -3.22
C LEU A 35 15.78 13.97 -3.03
N ALA A 36 15.38 15.22 -3.24
CA ALA A 36 16.25 16.38 -3.06
C ALA A 36 16.69 16.59 -1.59
N ARG A 37 15.83 16.25 -0.61
CA ARG A 37 16.12 16.46 0.82
C ARG A 37 16.84 15.28 1.48
N ARG A 38 16.55 14.05 1.07
CA ARG A 38 17.05 12.82 1.73
C ARG A 38 18.14 12.14 0.91
N GLY A 39 18.27 12.46 -0.38
CA GLY A 39 19.21 11.81 -1.29
C GLY A 39 18.69 10.48 -1.83
N GLY A 40 19.30 10.01 -2.93
CA GLY A 40 18.92 8.78 -3.63
C GLY A 40 19.11 7.50 -2.82
N GLU A 41 20.12 7.47 -1.95
CA GLU A 41 20.51 6.28 -1.17
C GLU A 41 19.71 6.12 0.14
N SER A 42 18.83 7.08 0.48
CA SER A 42 18.08 6.99 1.72
C SER A 42 16.99 5.91 1.67
N ALA A 43 16.78 5.23 2.80
CA ALA A 43 15.72 4.24 2.95
C ALA A 43 14.32 4.83 2.69
N VAL A 44 14.11 6.12 2.96
CA VAL A 44 12.83 6.81 2.72
C VAL A 44 12.60 6.99 1.22
N THR A 45 13.63 7.35 0.46
CA THR A 45 13.57 7.41 -1.00
C THR A 45 13.27 6.01 -1.54
N PHE A 46 14.05 4.99 -1.15
CA PHE A 46 13.79 3.62 -1.59
C PHE A 46 12.34 3.17 -1.31
N LEU A 47 11.85 3.47 -0.11
CA LEU A 47 10.48 3.18 0.28
C LEU A 47 9.48 3.87 -0.67
N MET A 48 9.59 5.18 -0.91
CA MET A 48 8.66 5.92 -1.78
C MET A 48 8.66 5.50 -3.26
N PHE A 49 9.74 4.91 -3.76
CA PHE A 49 9.83 4.46 -5.16
C PHE A 49 9.58 2.96 -5.32
N CYS A 50 9.54 2.16 -4.25
CA CYS A 50 9.29 0.73 -4.30
C CYS A 50 7.83 0.40 -3.96
N PRO A 51 6.98 0.01 -4.94
CA PRO A 51 5.57 -0.29 -4.69
C PRO A 51 5.38 -1.52 -3.78
N TRP A 52 6.28 -2.51 -3.89
CA TRP A 52 6.25 -3.70 -3.05
C TRP A 52 6.41 -3.32 -1.56
N CYS A 53 7.39 -2.47 -1.25
CA CYS A 53 7.64 -1.99 0.11
C CYS A 53 6.56 -1.03 0.60
N MET A 54 6.13 -0.04 -0.21
CA MET A 54 5.07 0.89 0.18
C MET A 54 3.77 0.17 0.52
N SER A 55 3.42 -0.87 -0.24
CA SER A 55 2.15 -1.58 -0.03
C SER A 55 2.02 -2.18 1.36
N VAL A 56 3.12 -2.62 1.99
CA VAL A 56 3.14 -3.15 3.36
C VAL A 56 2.67 -2.07 4.34
N TRP A 57 3.21 -0.86 4.21
CA TRP A 57 2.89 0.26 5.11
C TRP A 57 1.48 0.79 4.90
N VAL A 58 1.04 0.90 3.64
CA VAL A 58 -0.34 1.29 3.30
C VAL A 58 -1.32 0.23 3.82
N ALA A 59 -1.03 -1.06 3.61
CA ALA A 59 -1.87 -2.16 4.08
C ALA A 59 -1.95 -2.19 5.62
N ALA A 60 -0.82 -2.03 6.30
CA ALA A 60 -0.77 -1.99 7.76
C ALA A 60 -1.59 -0.84 8.34
N ALA A 61 -1.50 0.35 7.76
CA ALA A 61 -2.27 1.52 8.20
C ALA A 61 -3.79 1.30 8.09
N LEU A 62 -4.23 0.54 7.09
CA LEU A 62 -5.64 0.29 6.81
C LEU A 62 -6.17 -1.04 7.40
N ALA A 63 -5.31 -1.89 7.96
CA ALA A 63 -5.68 -3.25 8.37
C ALA A 63 -6.66 -3.30 9.56
N LEU A 64 -6.47 -2.45 10.56
CA LEU A 64 -7.38 -2.36 11.72
C LEU A 64 -8.77 -1.83 11.30
N PRO A 65 -8.87 -0.71 10.55
CA PRO A 65 -10.15 -0.28 9.98
C PRO A 65 -10.83 -1.36 9.13
N ALA A 66 -10.06 -2.08 8.32
CA ALA A 66 -10.58 -3.16 7.49
C ALA A 66 -11.12 -4.32 8.33
N ALA A 67 -10.39 -4.74 9.38
CA ALA A 67 -10.84 -5.79 10.29
C ALA A 67 -12.16 -5.42 10.97
N TRP A 68 -12.26 -4.17 11.46
CA TRP A 68 -13.48 -3.64 12.07
C TRP A 68 -14.65 -3.59 11.09
N ALA A 69 -14.45 -3.04 9.89
CA ALA A 69 -15.48 -2.93 8.86
C ALA A 69 -15.96 -4.29 8.32
N ALA A 70 -15.05 -5.27 8.26
CA ALA A 70 -15.35 -6.62 7.80
C ALA A 70 -15.98 -7.51 8.90
N GLY A 71 -16.02 -7.05 10.15
CA GLY A 71 -16.53 -7.79 11.30
C GLY A 71 -15.61 -8.95 11.73
N VAL A 72 -14.33 -8.90 11.37
CA VAL A 72 -13.33 -9.91 11.74
C VAL A 72 -12.55 -9.47 12.97
N PRO A 73 -12.01 -10.40 13.77
CA PRO A 73 -11.25 -10.04 14.95
C PRO A 73 -10.01 -9.20 14.64
N TRP A 74 -9.68 -8.25 15.53
CA TRP A 74 -8.56 -7.32 15.31
C TRP A 74 -7.20 -8.02 15.15
N TRP A 75 -7.00 -9.20 15.75
CA TRP A 75 -5.77 -9.97 15.62
C TRP A 75 -5.58 -10.59 14.22
N TRP A 76 -6.58 -10.54 13.35
CA TRP A 76 -6.42 -10.85 11.92
C TRP A 76 -5.76 -9.70 11.15
N ALA A 77 -5.67 -8.49 11.72
CA ALA A 77 -5.12 -7.32 11.03
C ALA A 77 -3.72 -7.56 10.43
N PRO A 78 -2.75 -8.20 11.10
CA PRO A 78 -1.45 -8.51 10.49
C PRO A 78 -1.58 -9.43 9.26
N GLY A 79 -2.45 -10.45 9.33
CA GLY A 79 -2.71 -11.35 8.22
C GLY A 79 -3.39 -10.64 7.04
N LEU A 80 -4.36 -9.76 7.32
CA LEU A 80 -5.01 -8.92 6.31
C LEU A 80 -4.00 -7.97 5.64
N ALA A 81 -3.12 -7.34 6.42
CA ALA A 81 -2.08 -6.46 5.92
C ALA A 81 -1.13 -7.18 4.96
N LEU A 82 -0.62 -8.35 5.37
CA LEU A 82 0.31 -9.13 4.56
C LEU A 82 -0.37 -9.69 3.31
N ALA A 83 -1.60 -10.19 3.41
CA ALA A 83 -2.36 -10.68 2.26
C ALA A 83 -2.61 -9.56 1.24
N ALA A 84 -3.06 -8.39 1.68
CA ALA A 84 -3.31 -7.25 0.80
C ALA A 84 -2.03 -6.69 0.18
N SER A 85 -0.93 -6.64 0.94
CA SER A 85 0.38 -6.24 0.43
C SER A 85 0.91 -7.23 -0.61
N GLN A 86 0.75 -8.54 -0.39
CA GLN A 86 1.17 -9.56 -1.36
C GLN A 86 0.42 -9.40 -2.69
N VAL A 87 -0.90 -9.25 -2.64
CA VAL A 87 -1.73 -9.02 -3.84
C VAL A 87 -1.33 -7.73 -4.55
N THR A 88 -1.20 -6.63 -3.81
CA THR A 88 -0.79 -5.33 -4.35
C THR A 88 0.60 -5.39 -4.98
N GLY A 89 1.54 -6.09 -4.34
CA GLY A 89 2.89 -6.25 -4.82
C GLY A 89 2.97 -7.06 -6.12
N LEU A 90 2.09 -8.05 -6.31
CA LEU A 90 1.97 -8.78 -7.57
C LEU A 90 1.36 -7.90 -8.67
N LEU A 91 0.30 -7.15 -8.36
CA LEU A 91 -0.33 -6.22 -9.31
C LEU A 91 0.63 -5.13 -9.77
N ALA A 92 1.40 -4.55 -8.85
CA ALA A 92 2.35 -3.50 -9.18
C ALA A 92 3.54 -3.98 -10.03
N ARG A 93 3.87 -5.27 -10.00
CA ARG A 93 4.88 -5.85 -10.90
C ARG A 93 4.34 -5.99 -12.31
N GLY A 94 3.09 -6.43 -12.47
CA GLY A 94 2.45 -6.55 -13.78
C GLY A 94 2.24 -5.23 -14.51
N ASP A 95 2.16 -4.11 -13.79
CA ASP A 95 2.11 -2.76 -14.40
C ASP A 95 3.44 -2.32 -15.06
N LEU A 96 4.54 -3.03 -14.81
CA LEU A 96 5.88 -2.72 -15.34
C LEU A 96 6.26 -3.56 -16.58
N GLU A 97 5.43 -4.55 -16.93
CA GLU A 97 5.60 -5.44 -18.09
C GLU A 97 4.86 -4.88 -19.32
#